data_AF-B6QME5-F1
#
_entry.id   AF-B6QME5-F1
#
_cell.length_a   1.000
_cell.length_b   1.000
_cell.length_c   1.000
_cell.angle_alpha   90.00
_cell.angle_beta   90.00
_cell.angle_gamma   90.00
#
_symmetry.space_group_name_H-M   'P 1'
#
loop_
_entity.id
_entity.type
_entity.pdbx_description
1 polymer ?
#
loop_
_entity_poly.entity_id
_entity_poly.type
_entity_poly.pdbx_seq_one_letter_code
_entity_poly.pdbx_strand_id
1 'polypeptide(L)'
;MSAYRKPVLFQETTVSRRPTRLDLDKLIYFHRGLPGYSKTRLIDLPELAMELNVRNVFMKDESDRFGLPSFKILGASWGTFTAICSLLGLPQDSSLDHLLKEATSCNVKLFAATDGNHGRAVARMGRLLSLITSIYVPSDLEDHAKQLISGEGAQVITYDGDYDGAVQAATKAAEITTNGLLIQDTSFPGYEDIPSSITQGYSTIFREVDDELQLRGLQVDVIVTPVGVGSLAHAVVQHYKTLGMPETTRVVTVEPDTAACFYRSLQRKNPAKISTAHTIMTGMNCGTVSHGAWQDLCHLVDASLTVSDFEAHQAVQYLRTQKISSGPCGASSVAALRRLTIYDRAHLGLHPDTVIVLLNTEGDRPYDTPLDVSTDDPVELTRLLTRIQSTNLTLASTQRTRETYIVDFIEAWLQHRDIESCRLNQYLVVLPSSGLFQGGYKAQTSCLTAIQILLQIELHTVPGQNAQSITREIESLLAKIAENQPQFRFKRPCVLFSRSALKLDSGHPFERLAAKAAENACEQSVKPIGLRFRCDTTPLDANGIPTVVFGPTGDGLPSDEEWMDVESIRKTERMISSLVAEFCG
;
A
#
# COMPACT_ATOMS: atom_id res chain seq x y z
N MET A 1 -2.21 21.98 16.42
CA MET A 1 -1.59 21.03 15.48
C MET A 1 -0.10 21.27 15.48
N SER A 2 0.72 20.22 15.44
CA SER A 2 2.17 20.34 15.25
C SER A 2 2.46 21.20 14.00
N ALA A 3 3.47 22.07 14.06
CA ALA A 3 3.91 22.86 12.91
C ALA A 3 4.39 21.99 11.74
N TYR A 4 4.57 20.69 11.97
CA TYR A 4 5.15 19.73 11.04
C TYR A 4 4.16 18.69 10.51
N ARG A 5 2.85 18.77 10.80
CA ARG A 5 1.86 17.80 10.28
C ARG A 5 1.87 17.80 8.75
N LYS A 6 1.75 16.61 8.13
CA LYS A 6 1.47 16.47 6.68
C LYS A 6 0.40 17.51 6.24
N PRO A 7 0.54 18.19 5.09
CA PRO A 7 -0.54 19.05 4.61
C PRO A 7 -1.71 18.21 4.06
N VAL A 8 -2.86 18.86 3.86
CA VAL A 8 -3.92 18.33 2.99
C VAL A 8 -3.56 18.69 1.55
N LEU A 9 -3.63 17.73 0.63
CA LEU A 9 -3.42 18.00 -0.80
C LEU A 9 -4.76 18.32 -1.43
N PHE A 10 -4.87 19.50 -2.01
CA PHE A 10 -6.04 19.90 -2.80
C PHE A 10 -5.74 19.80 -4.28
N GLN A 11 -6.72 19.34 -5.05
CA GLN A 11 -6.64 19.27 -6.50
C GLN A 11 -7.79 20.04 -7.14
N GLU A 12 -7.50 20.69 -8.26
CA GLU A 12 -8.53 21.19 -9.15
C GLU A 12 -9.08 20.03 -9.98
N THR A 13 -10.29 19.60 -9.67
CA THR A 13 -10.96 18.52 -10.40
C THR A 13 -11.19 18.93 -11.85
N THR A 14 -10.75 18.10 -12.79
CA THR A 14 -10.87 18.44 -14.21
C THR A 14 -12.23 18.00 -14.74
N VAL A 15 -13.17 18.95 -14.91
CA VAL A 15 -14.55 18.70 -15.37
C VAL A 15 -14.61 17.98 -16.73
N SER A 16 -13.57 18.07 -17.55
CA SER A 16 -13.51 17.43 -18.87
C SER A 16 -13.27 15.90 -18.85
N ARG A 17 -12.93 15.30 -17.70
CA ARG A 17 -12.63 13.86 -17.57
C ARG A 17 -13.70 13.07 -16.79
N ARG A 18 -14.95 13.52 -16.83
CA ARG A 18 -16.03 12.82 -16.12
C ARG A 18 -16.28 11.43 -16.74
N PRO A 19 -16.37 10.38 -15.90
CA PRO A 19 -16.75 9.07 -16.38
C PRO A 19 -18.17 9.05 -16.96
N THR A 20 -18.39 8.07 -17.83
CA THR A 20 -19.74 7.74 -18.32
C THR A 20 -20.52 7.08 -17.19
N ARG A 21 -21.81 7.43 -17.09
CA ARG A 21 -22.69 6.85 -16.08
C ARG A 21 -22.82 5.34 -16.27
N LEU A 22 -22.47 4.59 -15.22
CA LEU A 22 -22.71 3.15 -15.15
C LEU A 22 -24.22 2.89 -15.00
N ASP A 23 -24.71 1.92 -15.76
CA ASP A 23 -26.03 1.32 -15.50
C ASP A 23 -25.90 0.36 -14.32
N LEU A 24 -26.45 0.75 -13.18
CA LEU A 24 -26.37 -0.01 -11.93
C LEU A 24 -27.60 -0.91 -11.72
N ASP A 25 -28.61 -0.88 -12.59
CA ASP A 25 -29.89 -1.54 -12.29
C ASP A 25 -29.74 -3.06 -12.20
N LYS A 26 -28.93 -3.65 -13.09
CA LYS A 26 -28.57 -5.08 -13.04
C LYS A 26 -27.80 -5.45 -11.78
N LEU A 27 -26.83 -4.62 -11.41
CA LEU A 27 -26.02 -4.82 -10.21
C LEU A 27 -26.90 -4.79 -8.94
N ILE A 28 -27.76 -3.79 -8.84
CA ILE A 28 -28.66 -3.62 -7.69
C ILE A 28 -29.66 -4.77 -7.62
N TYR A 29 -30.20 -5.19 -8.78
CA TYR A 29 -31.06 -6.36 -8.86
C TYR A 29 -30.35 -7.64 -8.38
N PHE A 30 -29.10 -7.85 -8.83
CA PHE A 30 -28.27 -8.98 -8.40
C PHE A 30 -28.06 -8.97 -6.88
N HIS A 31 -27.60 -7.86 -6.29
CA HIS A 31 -27.37 -7.79 -4.85
C HIS A 31 -28.64 -7.99 -4.03
N ARG A 32 -29.79 -7.45 -4.48
CA ARG A 32 -31.09 -7.70 -3.84
C ARG A 32 -31.51 -9.16 -3.87
N GLY A 33 -31.07 -9.91 -4.87
CA GLY A 33 -31.33 -11.34 -4.99
C GLY A 33 -30.42 -12.22 -4.12
N LEU A 34 -29.33 -11.70 -3.58
CA LEU A 34 -28.43 -12.47 -2.72
C LEU A 34 -29.04 -12.71 -1.33
N PRO A 35 -28.90 -13.93 -0.76
CA PRO A 35 -29.39 -14.22 0.58
C PRO A 35 -28.76 -13.30 1.63
N GLY A 36 -29.60 -12.71 2.48
CA GLY A 36 -29.18 -11.80 3.55
C GLY A 36 -28.96 -10.36 3.10
N TYR A 37 -29.38 -9.99 1.88
CA TYR A 37 -29.37 -8.58 1.47
C TYR A 37 -30.31 -7.74 2.34
N SER A 38 -29.76 -6.66 2.86
CA SER A 38 -30.51 -5.53 3.40
C SER A 38 -29.72 -4.26 3.12
N LYS A 39 -30.42 -3.14 2.87
CA LYS A 39 -29.76 -1.82 2.85
C LYS A 39 -29.12 -1.58 4.21
N THR A 40 -27.84 -1.20 4.24
CA THR A 40 -27.17 -0.82 5.50
C THR A 40 -27.62 0.57 5.93
N ARG A 41 -27.40 0.90 7.20
CA ARG A 41 -27.90 2.14 7.80
C ARG A 41 -27.12 3.36 7.31
N LEU A 42 -27.81 4.48 7.05
CA LEU A 42 -27.23 5.82 6.99
C LEU A 42 -27.52 6.56 8.31
N ILE A 43 -26.50 6.68 9.15
CA ILE A 43 -26.60 7.15 10.53
C ILE A 43 -26.26 8.63 10.62
N ASP A 44 -27.11 9.43 11.28
CA ASP A 44 -26.85 10.85 11.57
C ASP A 44 -25.78 11.02 12.67
N LEU A 45 -24.84 11.93 12.46
CA LEU A 45 -23.80 12.34 13.42
C LEU A 45 -23.93 13.84 13.77
N PRO A 46 -24.95 14.24 14.56
CA PRO A 46 -25.26 15.65 14.82
C PRO A 46 -24.15 16.38 15.59
N GLU A 47 -23.45 15.70 16.51
CA GLU A 47 -22.31 16.30 17.23
C GLU A 47 -21.21 16.75 16.27
N LEU A 48 -20.89 15.93 15.27
CA LEU A 48 -19.87 16.24 14.27
C LEU A 48 -20.35 17.32 13.29
N ALA A 49 -21.64 17.34 12.95
CA ALA A 49 -22.22 18.42 12.15
C ALA A 49 -22.12 19.78 12.87
N MET A 50 -22.41 19.82 14.18
CA MET A 50 -22.23 21.02 15.00
C MET A 50 -20.76 21.44 15.13
N GLU A 51 -19.85 20.48 15.36
CA GLU A 51 -18.40 20.73 15.43
C GLU A 51 -17.84 21.38 14.15
N LEU A 52 -18.39 21.00 13.00
CA LEU A 52 -17.96 21.47 11.68
C LEU A 52 -18.76 22.67 11.16
N ASN A 53 -19.86 23.05 11.83
CA ASN A 53 -20.83 24.06 11.38
C ASN A 53 -21.37 23.78 9.97
N VAL A 54 -21.85 22.55 9.76
CA VAL A 54 -22.47 22.07 8.51
C VAL A 54 -23.88 21.54 8.79
N ARG A 55 -24.66 21.30 7.73
CA ARG A 55 -26.08 20.92 7.86
C ARG A 55 -26.24 19.53 8.44
N ASN A 56 -25.57 18.55 7.84
CA ASN A 56 -25.63 17.16 8.25
C ASN A 56 -24.28 16.48 8.02
N VAL A 57 -23.93 15.58 8.93
CA VAL A 57 -22.90 14.57 8.71
C VAL A 57 -23.56 13.22 8.87
N PHE A 58 -23.48 12.40 7.84
CA PHE A 58 -24.00 11.04 7.81
C PHE A 58 -22.87 10.04 7.78
N MET A 59 -23.07 8.88 8.39
CA MET A 59 -22.18 7.73 8.31
C MET A 59 -22.91 6.57 7.63
N LYS A 60 -22.42 6.12 6.47
CA LYS A 60 -22.89 4.89 5.84
C LYS A 60 -22.19 3.70 6.49
N ASP A 61 -22.98 2.89 7.20
CA ASP A 61 -22.48 1.87 8.12
C ASP A 61 -22.42 0.47 7.49
N GLU A 62 -21.25 0.10 6.96
CA GLU A 62 -21.01 -1.21 6.33
C GLU A 62 -20.50 -2.28 7.31
N SER A 63 -20.62 -2.04 8.62
CA SER A 63 -20.18 -2.98 9.66
C SER A 63 -20.98 -4.29 9.74
N ASP A 64 -22.10 -4.39 9.04
CA ASP A 64 -22.97 -5.57 9.01
C ASP A 64 -23.58 -5.81 7.61
N ARG A 65 -22.73 -5.78 6.58
CA ARG A 65 -23.17 -6.00 5.19
C ARG A 65 -23.29 -7.51 4.91
N PHE A 66 -24.51 -8.01 4.69
CA PHE A 66 -24.83 -9.44 4.54
C PHE A 66 -24.42 -10.32 5.76
N GLY A 67 -24.42 -9.76 6.97
CA GLY A 67 -23.92 -10.47 8.15
C GLY A 67 -22.40 -10.61 8.18
N LEU A 68 -21.68 -9.85 7.36
CA LEU A 68 -20.21 -9.78 7.34
C LEU A 68 -19.76 -8.42 7.86
N PRO A 69 -18.59 -8.35 8.52
CA PRO A 69 -18.13 -7.14 9.21
C PRO A 69 -17.55 -6.08 8.26
N SER A 70 -17.87 -6.11 6.96
CA SER A 70 -17.39 -5.14 5.98
C SER A 70 -18.17 -5.18 4.65
N PHE A 71 -18.01 -4.12 3.85
CA PHE A 71 -18.62 -3.96 2.53
C PHE A 71 -18.10 -4.91 1.43
N LYS A 72 -16.97 -5.61 1.64
CA LYS A 72 -16.20 -6.30 0.58
C LYS A 72 -17.02 -7.32 -0.22
N ILE A 73 -18.04 -7.91 0.40
CA ILE A 73 -18.97 -8.85 -0.25
C ILE A 73 -19.72 -8.25 -1.45
N LEU A 74 -19.99 -6.95 -1.47
CA LEU A 74 -20.59 -6.30 -2.64
C LEU A 74 -19.69 -6.43 -3.88
N GLY A 75 -18.40 -6.16 -3.73
CA GLY A 75 -17.45 -6.31 -4.82
C GLY A 75 -17.17 -7.77 -5.15
N ALA A 76 -16.83 -8.58 -4.14
CA ALA A 76 -16.47 -9.98 -4.35
C ALA A 76 -17.59 -10.80 -4.99
N SER A 77 -18.85 -10.58 -4.60
CA SER A 77 -19.99 -11.30 -5.16
C SER A 77 -20.26 -10.91 -6.62
N TRP A 78 -20.25 -9.62 -6.95
CA TRP A 78 -20.42 -9.17 -8.34
C TRP A 78 -19.26 -9.60 -9.23
N GLY A 79 -18.02 -9.45 -8.76
CA GLY A 79 -16.83 -9.92 -9.49
C GLY A 79 -16.84 -11.43 -9.75
N THR A 80 -17.28 -12.22 -8.78
CA THR A 80 -17.44 -13.67 -8.95
C THR A 80 -18.56 -14.00 -9.94
N PHE A 81 -19.70 -13.32 -9.83
CA PHE A 81 -20.83 -13.49 -10.74
C PHE A 81 -20.43 -13.21 -12.20
N THR A 82 -19.80 -12.06 -12.47
CA THR A 82 -19.40 -11.70 -13.83
C THR A 82 -18.29 -12.61 -14.36
N ALA A 83 -17.35 -13.04 -13.52
CA ALA A 83 -16.29 -13.97 -13.89
C ALA A 83 -16.84 -15.35 -14.31
N ILE A 84 -17.79 -15.91 -13.55
CA ILE A 84 -18.41 -17.19 -13.88
C ILE A 84 -19.24 -17.07 -15.16
N CYS A 85 -20.03 -16.00 -15.31
CA CYS A 85 -20.78 -15.77 -16.53
C CYS A 85 -19.86 -15.69 -17.76
N SER A 86 -18.71 -15.00 -17.64
CA SER A 86 -17.72 -14.93 -18.71
C SER A 86 -17.11 -16.29 -19.03
N LEU A 87 -16.66 -17.04 -18.01
CA LEU A 87 -16.05 -18.36 -18.17
C LEU A 87 -16.99 -19.36 -18.87
N LEU A 88 -18.27 -19.34 -18.51
CA LEU A 88 -19.27 -20.30 -18.98
C LEU A 88 -20.10 -19.80 -20.18
N GLY A 89 -19.87 -18.57 -20.64
CA GLY A 89 -20.64 -17.95 -21.73
C GLY A 89 -22.11 -17.68 -21.37
N LEU A 90 -22.41 -17.43 -20.09
CA LEU A 90 -23.77 -17.16 -19.61
C LEU A 90 -24.13 -15.67 -19.74
N PRO A 91 -25.42 -15.34 -19.94
CA PRO A 91 -25.90 -13.95 -19.90
C PRO A 91 -25.65 -13.29 -18.54
N GLN A 92 -25.30 -11.99 -18.54
CA GLN A 92 -25.06 -11.22 -17.30
C GLN A 92 -26.31 -10.90 -16.48
N ASP A 93 -27.50 -11.33 -16.92
CA ASP A 93 -28.78 -11.27 -16.20
C ASP A 93 -29.25 -12.67 -15.75
N SER A 94 -28.37 -13.67 -15.79
CA SER A 94 -28.64 -15.02 -15.29
C SER A 94 -29.03 -15.00 -13.81
N SER A 95 -29.99 -15.85 -13.44
CA SER A 95 -30.36 -16.01 -12.02
C SER A 95 -29.25 -16.71 -11.23
N LEU A 96 -29.21 -16.46 -9.92
CA LEU A 96 -28.24 -17.10 -9.03
C LEU A 96 -28.36 -18.64 -9.05
N ASP A 97 -29.59 -19.16 -9.12
CA ASP A 97 -29.85 -20.61 -9.22
C ASP A 97 -29.29 -21.22 -10.51
N HIS A 98 -29.42 -20.51 -11.63
CA HIS A 98 -28.84 -20.93 -12.90
C HIS A 98 -27.31 -20.92 -12.80
N LEU A 99 -26.73 -19.84 -12.28
CA LEU A 99 -25.29 -19.71 -12.11
C LEU A 99 -24.72 -20.84 -11.24
N LEU A 100 -25.36 -21.12 -10.09
CA LEU A 100 -24.98 -22.19 -9.17
C LEU A 100 -24.98 -23.54 -9.89
N LYS A 101 -26.06 -23.86 -10.61
CA LYS A 101 -26.21 -25.13 -11.32
C LYS A 101 -25.10 -25.33 -12.36
N GLU A 102 -24.89 -24.34 -13.23
CA GLU A 102 -23.91 -24.43 -14.30
C GLU A 102 -22.48 -24.44 -13.74
N ALA A 103 -22.15 -23.55 -12.80
CA ALA A 103 -20.83 -23.50 -12.16
C ALA A 103 -20.48 -24.81 -11.43
N THR A 104 -21.45 -25.43 -10.76
CA THR A 104 -21.27 -26.74 -10.11
C THR A 104 -21.06 -27.84 -11.16
N SER A 105 -21.85 -27.87 -12.23
CA SER A 105 -21.73 -28.88 -13.29
C SER A 105 -20.38 -28.81 -14.03
N CYS A 106 -19.84 -27.60 -14.19
CA CYS A 106 -18.53 -27.36 -14.79
C CYS A 106 -17.38 -27.44 -13.77
N ASN A 107 -17.65 -27.74 -12.49
CA ASN A 107 -16.65 -27.85 -11.43
C ASN A 107 -15.77 -26.59 -11.31
N VAL A 108 -16.40 -25.40 -11.37
CA VAL A 108 -15.71 -24.13 -11.19
C VAL A 108 -15.14 -24.05 -9.77
N LYS A 109 -13.92 -23.50 -9.63
CA LYS A 109 -13.26 -23.32 -8.34
C LYS A 109 -12.78 -21.89 -8.18
N LEU A 110 -12.91 -21.36 -6.97
CA LEU A 110 -12.54 -19.98 -6.66
C LEU A 110 -11.21 -19.92 -5.90
N PHE A 111 -10.39 -18.95 -6.27
CA PHE A 111 -9.10 -18.68 -5.66
C PHE A 111 -9.01 -17.18 -5.32
N ALA A 112 -8.47 -16.85 -4.16
CA ALA A 112 -8.15 -15.46 -3.82
C ALA A 112 -7.02 -15.42 -2.80
N ALA A 113 -6.30 -14.31 -2.72
CA ALA A 113 -5.43 -14.00 -1.61
C ALA A 113 -6.01 -12.86 -0.77
N THR A 114 -5.79 -12.90 0.55
CA THR A 114 -6.28 -11.85 1.44
C THR A 114 -5.46 -11.70 2.71
N ASP A 115 -5.53 -10.51 3.28
CA ASP A 115 -5.15 -10.16 4.65
C ASP A 115 -6.39 -10.00 5.58
N GLY A 116 -7.60 -10.34 5.13
CA GLY A 116 -8.80 -10.28 5.96
C GLY A 116 -10.13 -10.34 5.20
N ASN A 117 -10.76 -9.17 5.03
CA ASN A 117 -12.18 -9.07 4.65
C ASN A 117 -12.49 -9.55 3.22
N HIS A 118 -11.56 -9.38 2.27
CA HIS A 118 -11.78 -9.79 0.88
C HIS A 118 -11.91 -11.31 0.75
N GLY A 119 -10.98 -12.09 1.32
CA GLY A 119 -11.05 -13.54 1.22
C GLY A 119 -12.23 -14.13 1.99
N ARG A 120 -12.68 -13.50 3.09
CA ARG A 120 -13.93 -13.91 3.75
C ARG A 120 -15.16 -13.66 2.86
N ALA A 121 -15.18 -12.56 2.13
CA ALA A 121 -16.24 -12.25 1.17
C ALA A 121 -16.26 -13.23 -0.01
N VAL A 122 -15.09 -13.57 -0.58
CA VAL A 122 -14.97 -14.61 -1.62
C VAL A 122 -15.40 -15.97 -1.08
N ALA A 123 -15.00 -16.33 0.14
CA ALA A 123 -15.41 -17.57 0.80
C ALA A 123 -16.93 -17.65 1.01
N ARG A 124 -17.57 -16.54 1.44
CA ARG A 124 -19.05 -16.46 1.53
C ARG A 124 -19.70 -16.68 0.17
N MET A 125 -19.17 -16.10 -0.90
CA MET A 125 -19.71 -16.30 -2.25
C MET A 125 -19.54 -17.74 -2.73
N GLY A 126 -18.37 -18.34 -2.48
CA GLY A 126 -18.10 -19.75 -2.73
C GLY A 126 -19.11 -20.67 -2.04
N ARG A 127 -19.42 -20.39 -0.77
CA ARG A 127 -20.45 -21.11 -0.01
C ARG A 127 -21.84 -20.96 -0.63
N LEU A 128 -22.24 -19.74 -1.00
CA LEU A 128 -23.55 -19.50 -1.62
C LEU A 128 -23.72 -20.25 -2.93
N LEU A 129 -22.64 -20.39 -3.70
CA LEU A 129 -22.63 -21.11 -4.98
C LEU A 129 -22.24 -22.59 -4.86
N SER A 130 -22.02 -23.10 -3.64
CA SER A 130 -21.54 -24.47 -3.39
C SER A 130 -20.23 -24.84 -4.13
N LEU A 131 -19.34 -23.86 -4.33
CA LEU A 131 -18.06 -24.04 -5.03
C LEU A 131 -16.90 -24.25 -4.07
N ILE A 132 -15.94 -25.07 -4.49
CA ILE A 132 -14.67 -25.21 -3.77
C ILE A 132 -13.92 -23.89 -3.87
N THR A 133 -13.57 -23.34 -2.71
CA THR A 133 -12.92 -22.03 -2.60
C THR A 133 -11.64 -22.15 -1.78
N SER A 134 -10.54 -21.68 -2.34
CA SER A 134 -9.21 -21.69 -1.72
C SER A 134 -8.74 -20.26 -1.49
N ILE A 135 -8.51 -19.90 -0.24
CA ILE A 135 -8.07 -18.57 0.18
C ILE A 135 -6.63 -18.65 0.68
N TYR A 136 -5.73 -18.00 -0.04
CA TYR A 136 -4.32 -17.87 0.29
C TYR A 136 -4.14 -16.72 1.27
N VAL A 137 -3.47 -16.98 2.37
CA VAL A 137 -3.21 -15.98 3.42
C VAL A 137 -1.72 -16.00 3.77
N PRO A 138 -1.12 -14.84 4.09
CA PRO A 138 0.25 -14.80 4.56
C PRO A 138 0.37 -15.48 5.93
N SER A 139 1.57 -15.93 6.27
CA SER A 139 1.84 -16.70 7.49
C SER A 139 1.52 -15.92 8.78
N ASP A 140 1.72 -14.61 8.75
CA ASP A 140 1.51 -13.66 9.85
C ASP A 140 0.06 -13.22 10.07
N LEU A 141 -0.88 -13.62 9.21
CA LEU A 141 -2.30 -13.33 9.42
C LEU A 141 -2.80 -13.97 10.73
N GLU A 142 -3.51 -13.19 11.54
CA GLU A 142 -4.05 -13.63 12.84
C GLU A 142 -4.96 -14.86 12.71
N ASP A 143 -4.82 -15.80 13.65
CA ASP A 143 -5.62 -17.04 13.66
C ASP A 143 -7.12 -16.79 13.69
N HIS A 144 -7.56 -15.71 14.35
CA HIS A 144 -8.97 -15.33 14.37
C HIS A 144 -9.48 -15.00 12.96
N ALA A 145 -8.72 -14.25 12.16
CA ALA A 145 -9.09 -13.95 10.78
C ALA A 145 -9.12 -15.21 9.91
N LYS A 146 -8.13 -16.10 10.07
CA LYS A 146 -8.09 -17.43 9.40
C LYS A 146 -9.34 -18.26 9.73
N GLN A 147 -9.77 -18.27 11.00
CA GLN A 147 -10.97 -18.96 11.45
C GLN A 147 -12.26 -18.37 10.87
N LEU A 148 -12.35 -17.04 10.76
CA LEU A 148 -13.51 -16.39 10.15
C LEU A 148 -13.65 -16.74 8.66
N ILE A 149 -12.54 -16.88 7.94
CA ILE A 149 -12.53 -17.31 6.53
C ILE A 149 -12.91 -18.79 6.42
N SER A 150 -12.26 -19.67 7.20
CA SER A 150 -12.54 -21.12 7.15
C SER A 150 -13.95 -21.46 7.65
N GLY A 151 -14.51 -20.67 8.57
CA GLY A 151 -15.89 -20.78 9.03
C GLY A 151 -16.95 -20.53 7.94
N GLU A 152 -16.57 -19.90 6.82
CA GLU A 152 -17.41 -19.81 5.63
C GLU A 152 -17.34 -21.07 4.74
N GLY A 153 -16.49 -22.05 5.08
CA GLY A 153 -16.33 -23.31 4.33
C GLY A 153 -15.21 -23.30 3.29
N ALA A 154 -14.40 -22.24 3.23
CA ALA A 154 -13.24 -22.17 2.34
C ALA A 154 -12.01 -22.90 2.93
N GLN A 155 -11.17 -23.40 2.03
CA GLN A 155 -9.85 -23.93 2.37
C GLN A 155 -8.91 -22.74 2.57
N VAL A 156 -8.38 -22.58 3.78
CA VAL A 156 -7.38 -21.53 4.07
C VAL A 156 -5.99 -22.13 3.90
N ILE A 157 -5.24 -21.59 2.94
CA ILE A 157 -3.88 -22.04 2.59
C ILE A 157 -2.91 -20.98 3.07
N THR A 158 -2.06 -21.33 4.02
CA THR A 158 -1.02 -20.43 4.51
C THR A 158 0.16 -20.46 3.54
N TYR A 159 0.57 -19.29 3.05
CA TYR A 159 1.76 -19.12 2.22
C TYR A 159 2.91 -18.62 3.08
N ASP A 160 4.07 -19.25 2.95
CA ASP A 160 5.30 -18.85 3.66
C ASP A 160 5.98 -17.73 2.88
N GLY A 161 5.47 -16.52 3.05
CA GLY A 161 5.89 -15.31 2.35
C GLY A 161 4.95 -14.14 2.65
N ASP A 162 5.15 -13.03 1.96
CA ASP A 162 4.32 -11.84 2.12
C ASP A 162 2.99 -11.93 1.35
N TYR A 163 2.19 -10.87 1.47
CA TYR A 163 0.91 -10.76 0.79
C TYR A 163 1.04 -10.88 -0.74
N ASP A 164 2.06 -10.24 -1.33
CA ASP A 164 2.29 -10.27 -2.78
C ASP A 164 2.60 -11.70 -3.24
N GLY A 165 3.40 -12.45 -2.48
CA GLY A 165 3.65 -13.87 -2.70
C GLY A 165 2.39 -14.73 -2.58
N ALA A 166 1.51 -14.45 -1.62
CA ALA A 166 0.23 -15.13 -1.48
C ALA A 166 -0.69 -14.89 -2.70
N VAL A 167 -0.71 -13.67 -3.25
CA VAL A 167 -1.42 -13.34 -4.49
C VAL A 167 -0.87 -14.16 -5.66
N GLN A 168 0.45 -14.20 -5.84
CA GLN A 168 1.06 -14.98 -6.92
C GLN A 168 0.77 -16.48 -6.79
N ALA A 169 0.79 -17.02 -5.57
CA ALA A 169 0.44 -18.41 -5.31
C ALA A 169 -1.03 -18.71 -5.67
N ALA A 170 -1.95 -17.82 -5.32
CA ALA A 170 -3.36 -17.94 -5.69
C ALA A 170 -3.56 -17.86 -7.22
N THR A 171 -2.86 -16.96 -7.91
CA THR A 171 -2.88 -16.82 -9.37
C THR A 171 -2.42 -18.12 -10.05
N LYS A 172 -1.23 -18.62 -9.68
CA LYS A 172 -0.68 -19.87 -10.23
C LYS A 172 -1.63 -21.04 -9.99
N ALA A 173 -2.23 -21.13 -8.80
CA ALA A 173 -3.18 -22.18 -8.47
C ALA A 173 -4.47 -22.12 -9.29
N ALA A 174 -4.97 -20.91 -9.58
CA ALA A 174 -6.13 -20.71 -10.45
C ALA A 174 -5.81 -21.14 -11.90
N GLU A 175 -4.66 -20.74 -12.44
CA GLU A 175 -4.24 -21.02 -13.82
C GLU A 175 -4.08 -22.52 -14.11
N ILE A 176 -3.48 -23.28 -13.19
CA ILE A 176 -3.29 -24.73 -13.38
C ILE A 176 -4.56 -25.54 -13.13
N THR A 177 -5.60 -24.92 -12.58
CA THR A 177 -6.86 -25.57 -12.24
C THR A 177 -7.84 -25.42 -13.40
N THR A 178 -8.34 -26.53 -13.95
CA THR A 178 -9.44 -26.49 -14.90
C THR A 178 -10.64 -25.76 -14.31
N ASN A 179 -11.13 -24.71 -14.99
CA ASN A 179 -12.18 -23.82 -14.51
C ASN A 179 -11.87 -23.13 -13.16
N GLY A 180 -10.59 -22.88 -12.89
CA GLY A 180 -10.14 -22.06 -11.77
C GLY A 180 -10.30 -20.56 -12.08
N LEU A 181 -10.93 -19.83 -11.15
CA LEU A 181 -11.10 -18.38 -11.24
C LEU A 181 -10.39 -17.71 -10.07
N LEU A 182 -9.42 -16.86 -10.39
CA LEU A 182 -8.87 -15.91 -9.44
C LEU A 182 -9.88 -14.77 -9.24
N ILE A 183 -10.26 -14.49 -8.00
CA ILE A 183 -11.13 -13.40 -7.59
C ILE A 183 -10.31 -12.48 -6.68
N GLN A 184 -9.53 -11.57 -7.26
CA GLN A 184 -8.68 -10.64 -6.53
C GLN A 184 -9.14 -9.19 -6.71
N ASP A 185 -9.13 -8.40 -5.64
CA ASP A 185 -9.58 -7.00 -5.61
C ASP A 185 -8.51 -5.96 -5.99
N THR A 186 -7.38 -6.41 -6.52
CA THR A 186 -6.31 -5.57 -7.10
C THR A 186 -6.07 -5.91 -8.56
N SER A 187 -5.83 -4.89 -9.39
CA SER A 187 -5.54 -5.05 -10.82
C SER A 187 -4.04 -5.09 -11.10
N PHE A 188 -3.61 -5.99 -11.97
CA PHE A 188 -2.26 -6.05 -12.54
C PHE A 188 -2.34 -6.34 -14.05
N PRO A 189 -1.28 -6.10 -14.83
CA PRO A 189 -1.32 -6.26 -16.29
C PRO A 189 -1.83 -7.64 -16.71
N GLY A 190 -2.91 -7.67 -17.49
CA GLY A 190 -3.58 -8.89 -17.95
C GLY A 190 -4.66 -9.43 -17.00
N TYR A 191 -4.93 -8.72 -15.89
CA TYR A 191 -5.99 -9.03 -14.94
C TYR A 191 -6.71 -7.75 -14.49
N GLU A 192 -7.61 -7.23 -15.34
CA GLU A 192 -8.34 -5.98 -15.10
C GLU A 192 -9.86 -6.16 -15.02
N ASP A 193 -10.43 -7.15 -15.71
CA ASP A 193 -11.88 -7.31 -15.84
C ASP A 193 -12.58 -7.65 -14.51
N ILE A 194 -12.00 -8.57 -13.73
CA ILE A 194 -12.54 -8.98 -12.44
C ILE A 194 -12.37 -7.86 -11.39
N PRO A 195 -11.18 -7.23 -11.22
CA PRO A 195 -11.04 -6.06 -10.34
C PRO A 195 -11.97 -4.89 -10.71
N SER A 196 -12.20 -4.65 -12.00
CA SER A 196 -13.15 -3.66 -12.49
C SER A 196 -14.58 -4.01 -12.06
N SER A 197 -14.98 -5.28 -12.23
CA SER A 197 -16.27 -5.78 -11.73
C SER A 197 -16.38 -5.62 -10.22
N ILE A 198 -15.36 -6.02 -9.45
CA ILE A 198 -15.35 -5.84 -7.98
C ILE A 198 -15.58 -4.37 -7.60
N THR A 199 -14.91 -3.45 -8.30
CA THR A 199 -15.08 -2.01 -8.10
C THR A 199 -16.50 -1.55 -8.41
N GLN A 200 -17.09 -2.00 -9.52
CA GLN A 200 -18.48 -1.71 -9.86
C GLN A 200 -19.43 -2.18 -8.75
N GLY A 201 -19.18 -3.37 -8.17
CA GLY A 201 -19.99 -3.93 -7.09
C GLY A 201 -20.16 -2.99 -5.89
N TYR A 202 -19.09 -2.27 -5.53
CA TYR A 202 -19.13 -1.29 -4.43
C TYR A 202 -20.10 -0.12 -4.68
N SER A 203 -20.48 0.16 -5.93
CA SER A 203 -21.42 1.24 -6.28
C SER A 203 -22.81 1.08 -5.64
N THR A 204 -23.15 -0.12 -5.18
CA THR A 204 -24.40 -0.36 -4.42
C THR A 204 -24.48 0.49 -3.15
N ILE A 205 -23.33 0.74 -2.49
CA ILE A 205 -23.27 1.59 -1.30
C ILE A 205 -23.83 2.97 -1.62
N PHE A 206 -23.39 3.58 -2.72
CA PHE A 206 -23.72 4.96 -3.08
C PHE A 206 -25.14 5.07 -3.63
N ARG A 207 -25.63 4.07 -4.35
CA ARG A 207 -27.06 4.00 -4.70
C ARG A 207 -27.94 4.00 -3.46
N GLU A 208 -27.58 3.23 -2.43
CA GLU A 208 -28.33 3.20 -1.18
C GLU A 208 -28.27 4.53 -0.43
N VAL A 209 -27.10 5.18 -0.38
CA VAL A 209 -26.93 6.52 0.20
C VAL A 209 -27.84 7.52 -0.50
N ASP A 210 -27.81 7.56 -1.82
CA ASP A 210 -28.60 8.52 -2.61
C ASP A 210 -30.10 8.30 -2.42
N ASP A 211 -30.56 7.04 -2.45
CA ASP A 211 -31.97 6.70 -2.18
C ASP A 211 -32.41 7.23 -0.79
N GLU A 212 -31.57 7.04 0.24
CA GLU A 212 -31.88 7.46 1.61
C GLU A 212 -31.85 8.98 1.79
N LEU A 213 -30.92 9.69 1.14
CA LEU A 213 -30.84 11.14 1.19
C LEU A 213 -31.95 11.81 0.38
N GLN A 214 -32.31 11.24 -0.78
CA GLN A 214 -33.40 11.74 -1.61
C GLN A 214 -34.73 11.72 -0.85
N LEU A 215 -35.00 10.66 -0.08
CA LEU A 215 -36.17 10.58 0.81
C LEU A 215 -36.21 11.69 1.86
N ARG A 216 -35.05 12.25 2.23
CA ARG A 216 -34.89 13.36 3.17
C ARG A 216 -34.82 14.72 2.47
N GLY A 217 -34.91 14.77 1.13
CA GLY A 217 -34.74 15.99 0.34
C GLY A 217 -33.32 16.56 0.39
N LEU A 218 -32.32 15.69 0.57
CA LEU A 218 -30.90 16.01 0.67
C LEU A 218 -30.11 15.40 -0.49
N GLN A 219 -28.90 15.90 -0.72
CA GLN A 219 -27.93 15.36 -1.67
C GLN A 219 -26.53 15.41 -1.05
N VAL A 220 -25.57 14.66 -1.59
CA VAL A 220 -24.19 14.65 -1.09
C VAL A 220 -23.41 15.84 -1.64
N ASP A 221 -22.90 16.69 -0.75
CA ASP A 221 -21.98 17.78 -1.12
C ASP A 221 -20.52 17.36 -0.92
N VAL A 222 -20.23 16.56 0.11
CA VAL A 222 -18.88 16.04 0.37
C VAL A 222 -18.97 14.57 0.77
N ILE A 223 -18.13 13.73 0.17
CA ILE A 223 -17.96 12.33 0.57
C ILE A 223 -16.52 12.07 0.99
N VAL A 224 -16.34 11.45 2.15
CA VAL A 224 -15.03 11.08 2.69
C VAL A 224 -14.86 9.57 2.64
N THR A 225 -13.88 9.10 1.87
CA THR A 225 -13.64 7.67 1.64
C THR A 225 -12.25 7.25 2.11
N PRO A 226 -12.15 6.17 2.91
CA PRO A 226 -10.88 5.49 3.15
C PRO A 226 -10.27 4.96 1.85
N VAL A 227 -8.93 4.93 1.78
CA VAL A 227 -8.16 4.41 0.64
C VAL A 227 -7.12 3.40 1.12
N GLY A 228 -7.14 2.21 0.49
CA GLY A 228 -6.02 1.26 0.45
C GLY A 228 -5.45 1.23 -0.97
N VAL A 229 -5.72 0.18 -1.74
CA VAL A 229 -5.40 0.15 -3.19
C VAL A 229 -6.25 1.10 -4.04
N GLY A 230 -7.30 1.70 -3.48
CA GLY A 230 -8.12 2.72 -4.13
C GLY A 230 -9.43 2.25 -4.78
N SER A 231 -9.74 0.95 -4.80
CA SER A 231 -10.95 0.43 -5.49
C SER A 231 -12.27 1.00 -4.95
N LEU A 232 -12.40 1.19 -3.62
CA LEU A 232 -13.60 1.83 -3.05
C LEU A 232 -13.70 3.32 -3.47
N ALA A 233 -12.61 4.06 -3.37
CA ALA A 233 -12.57 5.46 -3.81
C ALA A 233 -12.81 5.59 -5.32
N HIS A 234 -12.38 4.60 -6.10
CA HIS A 234 -12.66 4.55 -7.54
C HIS A 234 -14.16 4.43 -7.80
N ALA A 235 -14.85 3.56 -7.07
CA ALA A 235 -16.30 3.47 -7.12
C ALA A 235 -16.99 4.79 -6.68
N VAL A 236 -16.44 5.49 -5.67
CA VAL A 236 -16.93 6.83 -5.25
C VAL A 236 -16.87 7.83 -6.40
N VAL A 237 -15.72 7.97 -7.08
CA VAL A 237 -15.59 8.95 -8.18
C VAL A 237 -16.40 8.52 -9.41
N GLN A 238 -16.49 7.22 -9.70
CA GLN A 238 -17.34 6.69 -10.78
C GLN A 238 -18.82 6.97 -10.53
N HIS A 239 -19.24 7.04 -9.27
CA HIS A 239 -20.62 7.38 -8.92
C HIS A 239 -20.86 8.89 -8.89
N TYR A 240 -20.10 9.64 -8.08
CA TYR A 240 -20.37 11.05 -7.78
C TYR A 240 -19.73 12.06 -8.73
N LYS A 241 -18.71 11.67 -9.52
CA LYS A 241 -18.06 12.55 -10.50
C LYS A 241 -18.46 12.26 -11.95
N THR A 242 -19.44 11.38 -12.15
CA THR A 242 -19.98 11.00 -13.46
C THR A 242 -20.85 12.11 -14.09
N LEU A 243 -21.04 12.05 -15.42
CA LEU A 243 -21.97 12.93 -16.13
C LEU A 243 -23.40 12.86 -15.58
N GLY A 244 -23.98 14.03 -15.27
CA GLY A 244 -25.32 14.17 -14.69
C GLY A 244 -25.35 14.31 -13.16
N MET A 245 -24.23 14.08 -12.48
CA MET A 245 -24.09 14.41 -11.05
C MET A 245 -23.63 15.86 -10.85
N PRO A 246 -23.99 16.52 -9.72
CA PRO A 246 -23.57 17.88 -9.43
C PRO A 246 -22.06 18.05 -9.50
N GLU A 247 -21.59 19.10 -10.18
CA GLU A 247 -20.16 19.41 -10.28
C GLU A 247 -19.53 19.79 -8.94
N THR A 248 -20.38 20.23 -8.01
CA THR A 248 -20.00 20.72 -6.70
C THR A 248 -19.69 19.60 -5.70
N THR A 249 -20.13 18.36 -5.94
CA THR A 249 -19.87 17.25 -5.01
C THR A 249 -18.36 17.00 -4.91
N ARG A 250 -17.81 17.07 -3.69
CA ARG A 250 -16.39 16.90 -3.40
C ARG A 250 -16.08 15.50 -2.89
N VAL A 251 -15.00 14.91 -3.39
CA VAL A 251 -14.48 13.62 -2.93
C VAL A 251 -13.19 13.85 -2.15
N VAL A 252 -13.18 13.43 -0.89
CA VAL A 252 -12.06 13.52 0.03
C VAL A 252 -11.55 12.12 0.34
N THR A 253 -10.28 11.85 0.14
CA THR A 253 -9.65 10.56 0.47
C THR A 253 -8.85 10.64 1.76
N VAL A 254 -8.87 9.54 2.52
CA VAL A 254 -8.04 9.37 3.72
C VAL A 254 -7.24 8.07 3.65
N GLU A 255 -5.95 8.17 3.98
CA GLU A 255 -5.03 7.04 4.11
C GLU A 255 -4.31 7.04 5.48
N PRO A 256 -3.73 5.92 5.94
CA PRO A 256 -2.84 5.92 7.10
C PRO A 256 -1.58 6.74 6.81
N ASP A 257 -1.06 7.46 7.81
CA ASP A 257 0.22 8.17 7.69
C ASP A 257 1.34 7.24 7.15
N THR A 258 1.33 5.98 7.58
CA THR A 258 2.32 4.94 7.31
C THR A 258 2.05 4.12 6.03
N ALA A 259 0.94 4.37 5.33
CA ALA A 259 0.57 3.63 4.12
C ALA A 259 -0.16 4.50 3.07
N ALA A 260 0.28 5.75 2.92
CA ALA A 260 -0.37 6.76 2.07
C ALA A 260 0.06 6.72 0.59
N CYS A 261 -0.14 5.58 -0.09
CA CYS A 261 0.35 5.38 -1.46
C CYS A 261 -0.30 6.33 -2.48
N PHE A 262 -1.59 6.64 -2.34
CA PHE A 262 -2.30 7.54 -3.23
C PHE A 262 -1.90 9.00 -3.00
N TYR A 263 -1.87 9.46 -1.75
CA TYR A 263 -1.38 10.78 -1.35
C TYR A 263 0.03 11.04 -1.92
N ARG A 264 0.95 10.07 -1.76
CA ARG A 264 2.31 10.18 -2.32
C ARG A 264 2.32 10.19 -3.84
N SER A 265 1.47 9.39 -4.47
CA SER A 265 1.32 9.39 -5.93
C SER A 265 0.81 10.74 -6.45
N LEU A 266 -0.12 11.40 -5.74
CA LEU A 266 -0.58 12.75 -6.05
C LEU A 266 0.54 13.80 -5.91
N GLN A 267 1.31 13.77 -4.81
CA GLN A 267 2.48 14.67 -4.64
C GLN A 267 3.48 14.52 -5.80
N ARG A 268 3.73 13.28 -6.24
CA ARG A 268 4.66 12.95 -7.32
C ARG A 268 4.05 13.11 -8.72
N LYS A 269 2.74 13.32 -8.83
CA LYS A 269 1.97 13.37 -10.09
C LYS A 269 2.13 12.11 -10.96
N ASN A 270 2.43 10.97 -10.36
CA ASN A 270 2.64 9.69 -11.04
C ASN A 270 2.39 8.54 -10.04
N PRO A 271 1.93 7.34 -10.47
CA PRO A 271 1.83 6.19 -9.58
C PRO A 271 3.17 5.93 -8.88
N ALA A 272 3.12 5.79 -7.56
CA ALA A 272 4.28 5.53 -6.74
C ALA A 272 4.02 4.29 -5.88
N LYS A 273 4.95 3.33 -5.95
CA LYS A 273 5.09 2.31 -4.92
C LYS A 273 5.79 2.95 -3.72
N ILE A 274 5.23 2.74 -2.53
CA ILE A 274 5.82 3.15 -1.26
C ILE A 274 6.09 1.91 -0.40
N SER A 275 7.09 2.00 0.46
CA SER A 275 7.21 1.08 1.59
C SER A 275 6.16 1.47 2.62
N THR A 276 5.38 0.51 3.10
CA THR A 276 4.46 0.73 4.20
C THR A 276 5.09 0.33 5.53
N ALA A 277 4.53 0.85 6.61
CA ALA A 277 4.87 0.47 7.97
C ALA A 277 3.63 -0.08 8.69
N HIS A 278 3.82 -0.61 9.90
CA HIS A 278 2.71 -1.09 10.69
C HIS A 278 1.64 -0.01 10.88
N THR A 279 0.37 -0.41 10.74
CA THR A 279 -0.80 0.40 11.07
C THR A 279 -1.92 -0.47 11.59
N ILE A 280 -2.68 0.04 12.57
CA ILE A 280 -3.94 -0.59 12.98
C ILE A 280 -5.01 -0.55 11.89
N MET A 281 -4.87 0.30 10.85
CA MET A 281 -5.79 0.38 9.71
C MET A 281 -5.39 -0.63 8.62
N THR A 282 -5.41 -1.92 8.95
CA THR A 282 -4.84 -3.01 8.13
C THR A 282 -5.41 -3.07 6.71
N GLY A 283 -6.74 -2.93 6.52
CA GLY A 283 -7.37 -2.92 5.19
C GLY A 283 -7.03 -1.69 4.32
N MET A 284 -6.26 -0.75 4.85
CA MET A 284 -5.72 0.44 4.16
C MET A 284 -4.19 0.40 4.04
N ASN A 285 -3.54 -0.67 4.53
CA ASN A 285 -2.09 -0.81 4.53
C ASN A 285 -1.56 -1.25 3.14
N CYS A 286 -1.70 -0.39 2.14
CA CYS A 286 -1.34 -0.70 0.76
C CYS A 286 -0.16 0.15 0.28
N GLY A 287 0.81 -0.47 -0.39
CA GLY A 287 1.99 0.22 -0.92
C GLY A 287 1.82 0.81 -2.32
N THR A 288 0.79 0.41 -3.06
CA THR A 288 0.58 0.81 -4.46
C THR A 288 -0.91 1.00 -4.75
N VAL A 289 -1.25 2.06 -5.47
CA VAL A 289 -2.61 2.30 -5.98
C VAL A 289 -2.89 1.38 -7.18
N SER A 290 -4.07 0.79 -7.23
CA SER A 290 -4.52 -0.04 -8.35
C SER A 290 -4.47 0.75 -9.66
N HIS A 291 -4.00 0.13 -10.74
CA HIS A 291 -3.81 0.81 -12.02
C HIS A 291 -5.09 1.47 -12.55
N GLY A 292 -6.22 0.74 -12.55
CA GLY A 292 -7.51 1.27 -12.98
C GLY A 292 -8.01 2.43 -12.11
N ALA A 293 -7.81 2.34 -10.79
CA ALA A 293 -8.20 3.39 -9.85
C ALA A 293 -7.39 4.67 -10.07
N TRP A 294 -6.07 4.55 -10.27
CA TRP A 294 -5.20 5.71 -10.47
C TRP A 294 -5.64 6.61 -11.63
N GLN A 295 -6.02 6.01 -12.77
CA GLN A 295 -6.39 6.72 -13.99
C GLN A 295 -7.50 7.75 -13.76
N ASP A 296 -8.44 7.46 -12.86
CA ASP A 296 -9.54 8.35 -12.51
C ASP A 296 -9.24 9.18 -11.26
N LEU A 297 -8.73 8.56 -10.19
CA LEU A 297 -8.55 9.21 -8.90
C LEU A 297 -7.62 10.42 -8.97
N CYS A 298 -6.56 10.36 -9.79
CA CYS A 298 -5.62 11.47 -9.95
C CYS A 298 -6.23 12.74 -10.58
N HIS A 299 -7.45 12.66 -11.12
CA HIS A 299 -8.16 13.79 -11.71
C HIS A 299 -9.48 14.12 -11.01
N LEU A 300 -10.06 13.15 -10.30
CA LEU A 300 -11.42 13.23 -9.77
C LEU A 300 -11.51 13.37 -8.25
N VAL A 301 -10.41 13.17 -7.52
CA VAL A 301 -10.35 13.44 -6.07
C VAL A 301 -10.03 14.91 -5.81
N ASP A 302 -10.87 15.59 -5.02
CA ASP A 302 -10.72 17.01 -4.70
C ASP A 302 -9.72 17.28 -3.58
N ALA A 303 -9.65 16.38 -2.60
CA ALA A 303 -8.68 16.48 -1.52
C ALA A 303 -8.20 15.11 -1.05
N SER A 304 -6.92 15.02 -0.72
CA SER A 304 -6.32 13.83 -0.13
C SER A 304 -5.55 14.20 1.13
N LEU A 305 -5.77 13.45 2.20
CA LEU A 305 -5.08 13.63 3.46
C LEU A 305 -4.80 12.28 4.13
N THR A 306 -4.04 12.32 5.22
CA THR A 306 -3.65 11.12 5.96
C THR A 306 -4.18 11.17 7.40
N VAL A 307 -4.14 10.07 8.13
CA VAL A 307 -4.40 10.06 9.58
C VAL A 307 -3.44 9.11 10.27
N SER A 308 -3.04 9.45 11.49
CA SER A 308 -2.28 8.54 12.35
C SER A 308 -3.19 7.48 12.95
N ASP A 309 -2.61 6.37 13.36
CA ASP A 309 -3.33 5.32 14.10
C ASP A 309 -4.00 5.88 15.36
N PHE A 310 -3.36 6.82 16.06
CA PHE A 310 -3.93 7.45 17.24
C PHE A 310 -5.17 8.29 16.92
N GLU A 311 -5.15 9.08 15.84
CA GLU A 311 -6.34 9.82 15.37
C GLU A 311 -7.47 8.86 14.97
N ALA A 312 -7.15 7.75 14.28
CA ALA A 312 -8.13 6.72 13.95
C ALA A 312 -8.71 6.04 15.20
N HIS A 313 -7.88 5.74 16.20
CA HIS A 313 -8.33 5.19 17.48
C HIS A 313 -9.26 6.14 18.23
N GLN A 314 -8.94 7.44 18.29
CA GLN A 314 -9.84 8.44 18.88
C GLN A 314 -11.20 8.48 18.17
N ALA A 315 -11.20 8.34 16.84
CA ALA A 315 -12.43 8.24 16.06
C ALA A 315 -13.21 6.96 16.38
N VAL A 316 -12.56 5.81 16.56
CA VAL A 316 -13.23 4.56 17.02
C VAL A 316 -13.88 4.78 18.39
N GLN A 317 -13.18 5.40 19.34
CA GLN A 317 -13.74 5.68 20.67
C GLN A 317 -14.97 6.59 20.59
N TYR A 318 -14.92 7.62 19.74
CA TYR A 318 -16.08 8.47 19.49
C TYR A 318 -17.25 7.69 18.86
N LEU A 319 -17.01 6.87 17.83
CA LEU A 319 -18.09 6.07 17.22
C LEU A 319 -18.69 5.07 18.21
N ARG A 320 -17.89 4.55 19.14
CA ARG A 320 -18.36 3.71 20.25
C ARG A 320 -19.30 4.48 21.19
N THR A 321 -19.04 5.76 21.51
CA THR A 321 -19.99 6.56 22.30
C THR A 321 -21.31 6.79 21.57
N GLN A 322 -21.27 6.82 20.23
CA GLN A 322 -22.43 6.90 19.35
C GLN A 322 -23.10 5.53 19.09
N LYS A 323 -22.62 4.44 19.72
CA LYS A 323 -23.10 3.05 19.54
C LYS A 323 -22.99 2.53 18.10
N ILE A 324 -21.98 2.99 17.37
CA ILE A 324 -21.65 2.54 16.02
C ILE A 324 -20.49 1.55 16.12
N SER A 325 -20.67 0.34 15.58
CA SER A 325 -19.61 -0.66 15.49
C SER A 325 -18.65 -0.27 14.38
N SER A 326 -17.40 0.03 14.72
CA SER A 326 -16.42 0.52 13.74
C SER A 326 -15.01 0.11 14.12
N GLY A 327 -14.30 -0.50 13.16
CA GLY A 327 -12.87 -0.73 13.26
C GLY A 327 -12.06 0.49 12.80
N PRO A 328 -10.72 0.46 12.94
CA PRO A 328 -9.87 1.60 12.60
C PRO A 328 -10.02 2.09 11.15
N CYS A 329 -10.19 1.18 10.17
CA CYS A 329 -10.34 1.57 8.77
C CYS A 329 -11.64 2.36 8.54
N GLY A 330 -12.73 1.94 9.17
CA GLY A 330 -14.02 2.61 9.05
C GLY A 330 -14.07 3.96 9.78
N ALA A 331 -13.40 4.04 10.93
CA ALA A 331 -13.31 5.27 11.72
C ALA A 331 -12.39 6.35 11.11
N SER A 332 -11.51 5.98 10.19
CA SER A 332 -10.56 6.90 9.54
C SER A 332 -11.24 8.09 8.86
N SER A 333 -12.46 7.93 8.35
CA SER A 333 -13.26 8.99 7.73
C SER A 333 -13.70 10.09 8.72
N VAL A 334 -13.98 9.73 9.98
CA VAL A 334 -14.23 10.69 11.06
C VAL A 334 -12.94 11.39 11.48
N ALA A 335 -11.84 10.63 11.62
CA ALA A 335 -10.53 11.20 11.95
C ALA A 335 -10.10 12.24 10.90
N ALA A 336 -10.35 11.94 9.62
CA ALA A 336 -10.09 12.85 8.51
C ALA A 336 -10.81 14.19 8.64
N LEU A 337 -12.13 14.17 8.90
CA LEU A 337 -12.90 15.39 9.07
C LEU A 337 -12.43 16.23 10.25
N ARG A 338 -12.16 15.60 11.40
CA ARG A 338 -11.69 16.31 12.60
C ARG A 338 -10.30 16.93 12.42
N ARG A 339 -9.47 16.34 11.55
CA ARG A 339 -8.16 16.87 11.20
C ARG A 339 -8.24 18.17 10.38
N LEU A 340 -9.33 18.43 9.65
CA LEU A 340 -9.44 19.61 8.79
C LEU A 340 -9.36 20.92 9.60
N THR A 341 -8.39 21.77 9.26
CA THR A 341 -8.29 23.13 9.79
C THR A 341 -9.41 24.02 9.24
N ILE A 342 -9.57 25.22 9.81
CA ILE A 342 -10.50 26.23 9.26
C ILE A 342 -10.15 26.56 7.79
N TYR A 343 -8.86 26.57 7.43
CA TYR A 343 -8.42 26.80 6.05
C TYR A 343 -8.79 25.65 5.13
N ASP A 344 -8.61 24.41 5.57
CA ASP A 344 -8.97 23.23 4.78
C ASP A 344 -10.48 23.17 4.54
N ARG A 345 -11.27 23.45 5.58
CA ARG A 345 -12.74 23.51 5.50
C ARG A 345 -13.20 24.59 4.52
N ALA A 346 -12.58 25.76 4.56
CA ALA A 346 -12.87 26.84 3.61
C ALA A 346 -12.50 26.46 2.17
N HIS A 347 -11.37 25.78 1.97
CA HIS A 347 -10.92 25.33 0.65
C HIS A 347 -11.83 24.25 0.05
N LEU A 348 -12.36 23.34 0.89
CA LEU A 348 -13.40 22.37 0.50
C LEU A 348 -14.76 23.03 0.24
N GLY A 349 -14.93 24.30 0.63
CA GLY A 349 -16.20 25.01 0.53
C GLY A 349 -17.24 24.51 1.52
N LEU A 350 -16.85 24.08 2.72
CA LEU A 350 -17.82 23.71 3.76
C LEU A 350 -18.57 24.95 4.25
N HIS A 351 -19.90 24.88 4.28
CA HIS A 351 -20.80 25.93 4.76
C HIS A 351 -21.98 25.32 5.54
N PRO A 352 -22.81 26.14 6.23
CA PRO A 352 -23.90 25.63 7.07
C PRO A 352 -24.96 24.77 6.38
N ASP A 353 -25.04 24.80 5.03
CA ASP A 353 -25.97 23.99 4.24
C ASP A 353 -25.33 22.68 3.71
N THR A 354 -24.03 22.48 3.91
CA THR A 354 -23.28 21.33 3.38
C THR A 354 -23.72 20.02 4.04
N VAL A 355 -23.93 19.00 3.21
CA VAL A 355 -24.20 17.61 3.62
C VAL A 355 -22.96 16.75 3.36
N ILE A 356 -22.42 16.15 4.43
CA ILE A 356 -21.24 15.30 4.37
C ILE A 356 -21.64 13.83 4.58
N VAL A 357 -21.09 12.93 3.77
CA VAL A 357 -21.20 11.47 3.95
C VAL A 357 -19.84 10.87 4.25
N LEU A 358 -19.78 10.08 5.33
CA LEU A 358 -18.63 9.30 5.77
C LEU A 358 -18.88 7.82 5.50
N LEU A 359 -17.82 7.07 5.17
CA LEU A 359 -17.90 5.62 4.97
C LEU A 359 -17.28 4.89 6.17
N ASN A 360 -18.11 4.15 6.91
CA ASN A 360 -17.66 3.17 7.91
C ASN A 360 -17.52 1.81 7.21
N THR A 361 -16.30 1.46 6.81
CA THR A 361 -16.02 0.32 5.93
C THR A 361 -15.93 -1.02 6.65
N GLU A 362 -15.79 -1.04 7.97
CA GLU A 362 -15.68 -2.27 8.76
C GLU A 362 -16.27 -2.13 10.16
N GLY A 363 -16.69 -3.25 10.75
CA GLY A 363 -17.12 -3.34 12.14
C GLY A 363 -15.97 -3.39 13.15
N ASP A 364 -16.33 -3.38 14.44
CA ASP A 364 -15.38 -3.47 15.55
C ASP A 364 -14.56 -4.77 15.49
N ARG A 365 -13.28 -4.66 15.84
CA ARG A 365 -12.35 -5.79 15.94
C ARG A 365 -11.23 -5.47 16.93
N PRO A 366 -10.52 -6.49 17.46
CA PRO A 366 -9.34 -6.26 18.27
C PRO A 366 -8.22 -5.55 17.50
N TYR A 367 -7.48 -4.67 18.18
CA TYR A 367 -6.23 -4.06 17.73
C TYR A 367 -5.49 -3.46 18.93
N ASP A 368 -4.17 -3.30 18.80
CA ASP A 368 -3.35 -2.68 19.84
C ASP A 368 -3.64 -1.17 19.95
N THR A 369 -3.77 -0.66 21.17
CA THR A 369 -4.01 0.78 21.37
C THR A 369 -2.77 1.57 20.92
N PRO A 370 -2.88 2.41 19.89
CA PRO A 370 -1.75 3.16 19.37
C PRO A 370 -1.33 4.30 20.31
N LEU A 371 -0.08 4.71 20.20
CA LEU A 371 0.47 5.85 20.94
C LEU A 371 0.31 7.13 20.12
N ASP A 372 0.17 8.25 20.83
CA ASP A 372 0.11 9.57 20.21
C ASP A 372 1.48 9.95 19.60
N VAL A 373 1.48 10.18 18.29
CA VAL A 373 2.66 10.56 17.49
C VAL A 373 2.74 12.07 17.22
N SER A 374 1.78 12.84 17.73
CA SER A 374 1.67 14.28 17.46
C SER A 374 2.64 15.15 18.29
N THR A 375 3.19 14.61 19.38
CA THR A 375 4.07 15.39 20.28
C THR A 375 5.41 15.72 19.62
N ASP A 376 5.81 17.00 19.74
CA ASP A 376 7.14 17.51 19.41
C ASP A 376 8.01 17.76 20.66
N ASP A 377 7.45 17.59 21.86
CA ASP A 377 8.19 17.82 23.11
C ASP A 377 9.19 16.69 23.36
N PRO A 378 10.51 16.97 23.43
CA PRO A 378 11.51 15.93 23.64
C PRO A 378 11.34 15.16 24.95
N VAL A 379 10.79 15.79 26.00
CA VAL A 379 10.57 15.14 27.29
C VAL A 379 9.43 14.13 27.20
N GLU A 380 8.29 14.52 26.64
CA GLU A 380 7.17 13.61 26.38
C GLU A 380 7.54 12.49 25.40
N LEU A 381 8.30 12.79 24.34
CA LEU A 381 8.81 11.77 23.41
C LEU A 381 9.69 10.74 24.14
N THR A 382 10.57 11.21 25.03
CA THR A 382 11.41 10.33 25.85
C THR A 382 10.56 9.47 26.79
N ARG A 383 9.51 10.05 27.40
CA ARG A 383 8.58 9.30 28.27
C ARG A 383 7.83 8.22 27.50
N LEU A 384 7.33 8.53 26.31
CA LEU A 384 6.63 7.56 25.44
C LEU A 384 7.55 6.40 25.06
N LEU A 385 8.76 6.70 24.59
CA LEU A 385 9.75 5.67 24.24
C LEU A 385 10.17 4.82 25.46
N THR A 386 10.34 5.45 26.63
CA THR A 386 10.62 4.74 27.90
C THR A 386 9.45 3.86 28.31
N ARG A 387 8.21 4.31 28.10
CA ARG A 387 7.00 3.52 28.38
C ARG A 387 6.97 2.27 27.51
N ILE A 388 7.19 2.40 26.20
CA ILE A 388 7.27 1.24 25.27
C ILE A 388 8.33 0.24 25.77
N GLN A 389 9.50 0.74 26.17
CA GLN A 389 10.62 -0.08 26.65
C GLN A 389 10.35 -0.77 28.00
N SER A 390 9.59 -0.12 28.90
CA SER A 390 9.31 -0.59 30.26
C SER A 390 8.04 -1.43 30.39
N THR A 391 7.12 -1.36 29.42
CA THR A 391 6.00 -2.29 29.35
C THR A 391 6.54 -3.72 29.19
N ASN A 392 6.29 -4.56 30.19
CA ASN A 392 6.31 -6.00 30.02
C ASN A 392 5.18 -6.37 29.04
N LEU A 393 5.48 -6.28 27.74
CA LEU A 393 4.63 -6.78 26.65
C LEU A 393 4.63 -8.32 26.64
N THR A 394 4.30 -8.93 27.78
CA THR A 394 4.06 -10.36 27.93
C THR A 394 2.57 -10.71 27.79
N LEU A 395 1.74 -9.77 27.37
CA LEU A 395 0.29 -9.92 27.24
C LEU A 395 -0.22 -9.33 25.92
N ALA A 396 0.14 -9.96 24.80
CA ALA A 396 -0.62 -9.97 23.55
C ALA A 396 -0.04 -11.08 22.65
N SER A 397 -0.90 -11.77 21.90
CA SER A 397 -0.60 -12.90 21.01
C SER A 397 0.27 -12.56 19.79
N THR A 398 1.08 -11.50 19.84
CA THR A 398 1.81 -10.97 18.69
C THR A 398 3.29 -11.36 18.76
N GLN A 399 3.80 -12.01 17.70
CA GLN A 399 5.22 -12.37 17.48
C GLN A 399 6.21 -11.18 17.41
N ARG A 400 5.83 -9.96 17.82
CA ARG A 400 6.65 -8.75 17.68
C ARG A 400 7.53 -8.50 18.90
N THR A 401 8.79 -8.18 18.67
CA THR A 401 9.75 -7.87 19.76
C THR A 401 9.58 -6.44 20.24
N ARG A 402 10.08 -6.12 21.44
CA ARG A 402 10.06 -4.75 21.99
C ARG A 402 10.75 -3.73 21.08
N GLU A 403 11.81 -4.15 20.39
CA GLU A 403 12.55 -3.33 19.42
C GLU A 403 11.67 -2.97 18.21
N THR A 404 10.81 -3.91 17.76
CA THR A 404 9.84 -3.66 16.69
C THR A 404 8.89 -2.53 17.04
N TYR A 405 8.34 -2.51 18.26
CA TYR A 405 7.40 -1.45 18.70
C TYR A 405 8.03 -0.04 18.72
N ILE A 406 9.30 0.07 19.12
CA ILE A 406 10.01 1.36 19.11
C ILE A 406 10.20 1.85 17.67
N VAL A 407 10.61 0.95 16.77
CA VAL A 407 10.81 1.30 15.35
C VAL A 407 9.48 1.70 14.71
N ASP A 408 8.41 0.94 14.94
CA ASP A 408 7.07 1.24 14.41
C ASP A 408 6.58 2.62 14.89
N PHE A 409 6.83 2.98 16.16
CA PHE A 409 6.50 4.30 16.69
C PHE A 409 7.31 5.42 16.02
N ILE A 410 8.63 5.24 15.85
CA ILE A 410 9.49 6.25 15.21
C ILE A 410 9.09 6.43 13.73
N GLU A 411 8.84 5.34 13.01
CA GLU A 411 8.33 5.37 11.63
C GLU A 411 7.01 6.14 11.54
N ALA A 412 6.05 5.82 12.40
CA ALA A 412 4.78 6.55 12.45
C ALA A 412 4.96 8.03 12.81
N TRP A 413 5.86 8.36 13.75
CA TRP A 413 6.18 9.74 14.14
C TRP A 413 6.82 10.56 13.01
N LEU A 414 7.72 9.97 12.23
CA LEU A 414 8.33 10.58 11.04
C LEU A 414 7.30 10.77 9.92
N GLN A 415 6.52 9.74 9.63
CA GLN A 415 5.49 9.78 8.60
C GLN A 415 4.36 10.75 8.95
N HIS A 416 4.05 10.95 10.23
CA HIS A 416 3.11 11.98 10.68
C HIS A 416 3.54 13.39 10.22
N ARG A 417 4.85 13.59 10.01
CA ARG A 417 5.52 14.84 9.65
C ARG A 417 5.97 14.94 8.19
N ASP A 418 5.43 14.09 7.34
CA ASP A 418 5.80 13.99 5.92
C ASP A 418 7.23 13.53 5.62
N ILE A 419 7.96 13.06 6.64
CA ILE A 419 9.33 12.54 6.46
C ILE A 419 9.23 11.08 6.01
N GLU A 420 9.75 10.80 4.81
CA GLU A 420 9.80 9.44 4.28
C GLU A 420 10.83 8.60 5.04
N SER A 421 10.45 7.35 5.30
CA SER A 421 11.32 6.35 5.87
C SER A 421 11.00 4.99 5.28
N CYS A 422 12.00 4.12 5.15
CA CYS A 422 11.82 2.74 4.74
C CYS A 422 12.57 1.80 5.67
N ARG A 423 12.03 0.60 5.87
CA ARG A 423 12.66 -0.43 6.70
C ARG A 423 13.50 -1.34 5.83
N LEU A 424 14.78 -1.51 6.15
CA LEU A 424 15.65 -2.53 5.57
C LEU A 424 16.02 -3.49 6.71
N ASN A 425 15.42 -4.67 6.79
CA ASN A 425 15.57 -5.60 7.93
C ASN A 425 15.17 -4.94 9.28
N GLN A 426 15.91 -5.17 10.37
CA GLN A 426 15.71 -4.49 11.67
C GLN A 426 16.16 -3.00 11.68
N TYR A 427 16.43 -2.40 10.51
CA TYR A 427 17.00 -1.06 10.39
C TYR A 427 16.03 -0.07 9.76
N LEU A 428 15.95 1.14 10.31
CA LEU A 428 15.09 2.23 9.82
C LEU A 428 15.92 3.21 8.97
N VAL A 429 15.66 3.31 7.68
CA VAL A 429 16.32 4.27 6.78
C VAL A 429 15.43 5.50 6.61
N VAL A 430 15.98 6.69 6.84
CA VAL A 430 15.27 7.96 6.59
C VAL A 430 15.61 8.44 5.18
N LEU A 431 14.59 8.66 4.36
CA LEU A 431 14.71 9.10 2.97
C LEU A 431 14.49 10.62 2.90
N PRO A 432 15.38 11.40 2.27
CA PRO A 432 15.23 12.84 2.21
C PRO A 432 14.14 13.25 1.22
N SER A 433 13.21 14.10 1.66
CA SER A 433 12.35 14.88 0.77
C SER A 433 13.18 16.00 0.14
N SER A 434 13.55 15.81 -1.13
CA SER A 434 14.34 16.72 -1.99
C SER A 434 15.82 16.93 -1.58
N GLY A 435 16.72 16.31 -2.36
CA GLY A 435 18.17 16.59 -2.35
C GLY A 435 19.00 15.69 -1.42
N LEU A 436 19.60 14.64 -2.02
CA LEU A 436 20.79 13.88 -1.60
C LEU A 436 21.15 13.87 -0.09
N PHE A 437 20.87 12.76 0.60
CA PHE A 437 21.70 12.05 1.62
C PHE A 437 20.89 10.85 2.18
N GLN A 438 21.42 9.62 2.13
CA GLN A 438 20.78 8.38 2.62
C GLN A 438 21.46 7.88 3.91
N GLY A 439 20.68 7.44 4.91
CA GLY A 439 21.21 6.84 6.13
C GLY A 439 20.24 5.84 6.77
N GLY A 440 20.75 4.66 7.15
CA GLY A 440 20.04 3.63 7.90
C GLY A 440 20.35 3.66 9.41
N TYR A 441 19.34 3.40 10.24
CA TYR A 441 19.43 3.31 11.70
C TYR A 441 19.52 1.86 12.16
N LYS A 442 20.46 1.55 13.06
CA LYS A 442 20.36 0.39 13.95
C LYS A 442 19.93 0.88 15.32
N ALA A 443 18.78 0.41 15.83
CA ALA A 443 18.42 0.66 17.22
C ALA A 443 19.25 -0.26 18.13
N GLN A 444 20.39 0.22 18.63
CA GLN A 444 21.06 -0.39 19.78
C GLN A 444 20.84 0.53 20.98
N THR A 445 19.90 0.15 21.86
CA THR A 445 19.60 0.91 23.07
C THR A 445 20.61 0.56 24.16
N SER A 446 21.61 1.42 24.34
CA SER A 446 22.35 1.51 25.60
C SER A 446 22.55 2.97 26.03
N CYS A 447 21.93 3.30 27.17
CA CYS A 447 22.20 4.42 28.07
C CYS A 447 21.84 5.88 27.66
N LEU A 448 20.68 6.33 28.17
CA LEU A 448 20.38 7.51 29.02
C LEU A 448 21.26 8.78 28.93
N THR A 449 20.56 9.94 28.93
CA THR A 449 20.98 11.34 29.26
C THR A 449 21.67 12.21 28.21
N ALA A 450 21.91 11.72 27.01
CA ALA A 450 22.06 12.53 25.81
C ALA A 450 21.59 11.67 24.64
N ILE A 451 20.77 12.20 23.72
CA ILE A 451 20.43 11.44 22.51
C ILE A 451 21.70 11.37 21.66
N GLN A 452 22.47 10.30 21.85
CA GLN A 452 23.59 9.95 20.98
C GLN A 452 23.04 9.04 19.87
N ILE A 453 22.97 9.58 18.67
CA ILE A 453 22.60 8.84 17.46
C ILE A 453 23.88 8.32 16.82
N LEU A 454 23.96 6.99 16.66
CA LEU A 454 24.99 6.36 15.84
C LEU A 454 24.46 6.25 14.41
N LEU A 455 25.03 7.03 13.51
CA LEU A 455 24.71 6.99 12.08
C LEU A 455 25.74 6.12 11.36
N GLN A 456 25.28 5.03 10.74
CA GLN A 456 26.11 4.20 9.84
C GLN A 456 25.67 4.45 8.40
N ILE A 457 26.62 4.83 7.55
CA ILE A 457 26.36 5.21 6.16
C ILE A 457 27.10 4.23 5.25
N GLU A 458 26.39 3.58 4.33
CA GLU A 458 26.97 2.82 3.23
C GLU A 458 26.86 3.66 1.94
N LEU A 459 27.98 3.83 1.25
CA LEU A 459 28.07 4.64 0.03
C LEU A 459 28.78 3.85 -1.07
N HIS A 460 28.22 3.87 -2.28
CA HIS A 460 28.89 3.35 -3.45
C HIS A 460 29.77 4.44 -4.06
N THR A 461 31.09 4.24 -4.02
CA THR A 461 32.06 5.17 -4.61
C THR A 461 32.06 5.05 -6.13
N VAL A 462 32.13 6.18 -6.84
CA VAL A 462 32.44 6.19 -8.27
C VAL A 462 33.95 6.37 -8.52
N PRO A 463 34.48 6.00 -9.70
CA PRO A 463 35.89 6.24 -10.01
C PRO A 463 36.29 7.71 -9.77
N GLY A 464 37.36 7.91 -8.99
CA GLY A 464 37.83 9.24 -8.57
C GLY A 464 37.37 9.68 -7.18
N GLN A 465 36.37 9.01 -6.58
CA GLN A 465 36.03 9.19 -5.17
C GLN A 465 36.78 8.18 -4.29
N ASN A 466 37.16 8.60 -3.09
CA ASN A 466 37.75 7.71 -2.10
C ASN A 466 37.15 7.96 -0.72
N ALA A 467 37.35 7.02 0.21
CA ALA A 467 36.81 7.13 1.56
C ALA A 467 37.19 8.45 2.26
N GLN A 468 38.38 8.98 1.99
CA GLN A 468 38.84 10.22 2.59
C GLN A 468 38.14 11.47 2.03
N SER A 469 37.81 11.49 0.74
CA SER A 469 37.04 12.60 0.13
C SER A 469 35.61 12.60 0.65
N ILE A 470 35.01 11.42 0.72
CA ILE A 470 33.64 11.21 1.24
C ILE A 470 33.55 11.57 2.71
N THR A 471 34.50 11.11 3.53
CA THR A 471 34.55 11.43 4.96
C THR A 471 34.66 12.94 5.19
N ARG A 472 35.49 13.64 4.40
CA ARG A 472 35.61 15.11 4.44
C ARG A 472 34.31 15.83 4.05
N GLU A 473 33.58 15.30 3.08
CA GLU A 473 32.29 15.85 2.66
C GLU A 473 31.24 15.70 3.75
N ILE A 474 31.13 14.50 4.35
CA ILE A 474 30.23 14.24 5.48
C ILE A 474 30.59 15.13 6.67
N GLU A 475 31.87 15.28 6.99
CA GLU A 475 32.35 16.19 8.05
C GLU A 475 31.94 17.65 7.79
N SER A 476 32.09 18.12 6.56
CA SER A 476 31.71 19.49 6.17
C SER A 476 30.21 19.74 6.35
N LEU A 477 29.38 18.76 6.05
CA LEU A 477 27.93 18.85 6.22
C LEU A 477 27.52 18.84 7.69
N LEU A 478 28.10 17.94 8.49
CA LEU A 478 27.86 17.90 9.93
C LEU A 478 28.31 19.20 10.61
N ALA A 479 29.41 19.80 10.14
CA ALA A 479 29.86 21.11 10.60
C ALA A 479 28.86 22.22 10.28
N LYS A 480 28.32 22.28 9.05
CA LYS A 480 27.27 23.26 8.68
C LYS A 480 26.00 23.12 9.51
N ILE A 481 25.63 21.89 9.89
CA ILE A 481 24.48 21.65 10.78
C ILE A 481 24.79 22.17 12.18
N ALA A 482 26.00 21.91 12.70
CA ALA A 482 26.45 22.40 14.00
C ALA A 482 26.48 23.93 14.08
N GLU A 483 26.82 24.61 12.98
CA GLU A 483 26.77 26.08 12.89
C GLU A 483 25.35 26.65 13.05
N ASN A 484 24.35 25.96 12.50
CA ASN A 484 22.95 26.41 12.52
C ASN A 484 22.16 25.90 13.74
N GLN A 485 22.69 24.94 14.48
CA GLN A 485 22.02 24.28 15.61
C GLN A 485 22.95 24.22 16.83
N PRO A 486 22.87 25.19 17.77
CA PRO A 486 23.82 25.32 18.89
C PRO A 486 23.91 24.09 19.82
N GLN A 487 22.84 23.30 19.85
CA GLN A 487 22.68 22.10 20.68
C GLN A 487 23.23 20.84 19.98
N PHE A 488 23.49 20.89 18.67
CA PHE A 488 23.99 19.77 17.90
C PHE A 488 25.48 19.54 18.17
N ARG A 489 25.83 18.28 18.44
CA ARG A 489 27.20 17.81 18.67
C ARG A 489 27.37 16.52 17.89
N PHE A 490 28.48 16.39 17.17
CA PHE A 490 28.80 15.19 16.41
C PHE A 490 30.23 14.73 16.70
N LYS A 491 30.47 13.43 16.58
CA LYS A 491 31.82 12.86 16.52
C LYS A 491 32.25 12.76 15.07
N ARG A 492 33.55 12.91 14.83
CA ARG A 492 34.14 12.74 13.50
C ARG A 492 33.73 11.37 12.92
N PRO A 493 33.21 11.30 11.68
CA PRO A 493 32.86 10.04 11.03
C PRO A 493 34.08 9.11 10.96
N CYS A 494 33.85 7.82 11.19
CA CYS A 494 34.87 6.79 11.11
C CYS A 494 34.55 5.86 9.94
N VAL A 495 35.54 5.60 9.07
CA VAL A 495 35.40 4.63 7.98
C VAL A 495 35.51 3.23 8.58
N LEU A 496 34.39 2.52 8.64
CA LEU A 496 34.36 1.13 9.13
C LEU A 496 34.89 0.15 8.08
N PHE A 497 34.57 0.40 6.81
CA PHE A 497 34.94 -0.43 5.68
C PHE A 497 34.95 0.41 4.41
N SER A 498 35.92 0.17 3.52
CA SER A 498 35.99 0.85 2.23
C SER A 498 36.59 -0.08 1.18
N ARG A 499 36.07 -0.01 -0.05
CA ARG A 499 36.65 -0.62 -1.25
C ARG A 499 36.71 0.44 -2.34
N SER A 500 37.72 0.36 -3.20
CA SER A 500 37.82 1.22 -4.37
C SER A 500 36.75 0.87 -5.40
N ALA A 501 36.30 1.85 -6.17
CA ALA A 501 35.50 1.59 -7.37
C ALA A 501 36.32 0.77 -8.37
N LEU A 502 35.70 -0.26 -8.96
CA LEU A 502 36.29 -0.99 -10.09
C LEU A 502 36.46 -0.02 -11.26
N LYS A 503 37.68 0.11 -11.79
CA LYS A 503 37.94 0.96 -12.96
C LYS A 503 38.94 0.32 -13.90
N LEU A 504 38.44 -0.16 -15.05
CA LEU A 504 39.27 -0.46 -16.20
C LEU A 504 39.28 0.74 -17.16
N ASP A 505 40.46 1.16 -17.62
CA ASP A 505 40.58 2.30 -18.53
C ASP A 505 40.00 1.98 -19.91
N SER A 506 39.24 2.94 -20.47
CA SER A 506 38.66 2.83 -21.81
C SER A 506 39.74 2.56 -22.86
N GLY A 507 39.61 1.46 -23.59
CA GLY A 507 40.59 1.02 -24.57
C GLY A 507 41.68 0.12 -24.00
N HIS A 508 41.49 -0.45 -22.81
CA HIS A 508 42.38 -1.50 -22.31
C HIS A 508 42.35 -2.72 -23.26
N PRO A 509 43.48 -3.39 -23.55
CA PRO A 509 43.49 -4.56 -24.46
C PRO A 509 42.51 -5.65 -24.05
N PHE A 510 42.41 -5.93 -22.74
CA PHE A 510 41.46 -6.90 -22.19
C PHE A 510 40.00 -6.48 -22.35
N GLU A 511 39.68 -5.18 -22.25
CA GLU A 511 38.33 -4.66 -22.49
C GLU A 511 37.92 -4.87 -23.94
N ARG A 512 38.81 -4.54 -24.89
CA ARG A 512 38.56 -4.76 -26.33
C ARG A 512 38.36 -6.24 -26.65
N LEU A 513 39.16 -7.10 -26.04
CA LEU A 513 39.05 -8.55 -26.23
C LEU A 513 37.71 -9.07 -25.71
N ALA A 514 37.32 -8.66 -24.50
CA ALA A 514 36.04 -9.04 -23.90
C ALA A 514 34.83 -8.49 -24.68
N ALA A 515 34.90 -7.25 -25.14
CA ALA A 515 33.84 -6.65 -25.97
C ALA A 515 33.65 -7.43 -27.27
N LYS A 516 34.75 -7.79 -27.96
CA LYS A 516 34.69 -8.59 -29.19
C LYS A 516 34.13 -9.99 -28.95
N ALA A 517 34.54 -10.66 -27.88
CA ALA A 517 33.99 -11.97 -27.49
C ALA A 517 32.48 -11.88 -27.19
N ALA A 518 32.04 -10.80 -26.54
CA ALA A 518 30.63 -10.55 -26.25
C ALA A 518 29.81 -10.25 -27.51
N GLU A 519 30.33 -9.46 -28.45
CA GLU A 519 29.67 -9.19 -29.74
C GLU A 519 29.46 -10.47 -30.55
N ASN A 520 30.46 -11.36 -30.57
CA ASN A 520 30.36 -12.65 -31.23
C ASN A 520 29.33 -13.58 -30.57
N ALA A 521 29.27 -13.60 -29.24
CA ALA A 521 28.37 -14.48 -28.49
C ALA A 521 26.91 -14.00 -28.49
N CYS A 522 26.69 -12.68 -28.54
CA CYS A 522 25.38 -12.06 -28.48
C CYS A 522 24.78 -11.74 -29.86
N GLU A 523 25.57 -11.85 -30.95
CA GLU A 523 25.19 -11.53 -32.32
C GLU A 523 24.67 -10.09 -32.50
N GLN A 524 25.14 -9.18 -31.64
CA GLN A 524 24.77 -7.76 -31.64
C GLN A 524 25.94 -6.93 -31.10
N SER A 525 26.00 -5.63 -31.41
CA SER A 525 27.04 -4.76 -30.87
C SER A 525 26.86 -4.58 -29.36
N VAL A 526 27.95 -4.76 -28.61
CA VAL A 526 27.99 -4.67 -27.14
C VAL A 526 28.94 -3.54 -26.77
N LYS A 527 28.42 -2.53 -26.08
CA LYS A 527 29.24 -1.42 -25.56
C LYS A 527 29.50 -1.62 -24.06
N PRO A 528 30.76 -1.48 -23.61
CA PRO A 528 31.06 -1.40 -22.19
C PRO A 528 30.28 -0.25 -21.55
N ILE A 529 29.64 -0.52 -20.42
CA ILE A 529 28.91 0.47 -19.64
C ILE A 529 29.38 0.45 -18.19
N GLY A 530 29.37 1.62 -17.55
CA GLY A 530 29.54 1.72 -16.11
C GLY A 530 28.23 1.39 -15.39
N LEU A 531 28.30 0.57 -14.35
CA LEU A 531 27.14 0.15 -13.57
C LEU A 531 27.33 0.51 -12.09
N ARG A 532 26.22 0.78 -11.39
CA ARG A 532 26.20 1.24 -9.99
C ARG A 532 25.85 0.12 -9.02
N PHE A 533 26.46 -1.05 -9.17
CA PHE A 533 26.29 -2.18 -8.25
C PHE A 533 27.63 -2.63 -7.65
N ARG A 534 27.54 -3.32 -6.52
CA ARG A 534 28.69 -3.88 -5.81
C ARG A 534 29.16 -5.15 -6.52
N CYS A 535 30.40 -5.16 -7.01
CA CYS A 535 31.01 -6.36 -7.59
C CYS A 535 32.05 -6.96 -6.66
N ASP A 536 31.99 -8.28 -6.46
CA ASP A 536 32.99 -9.03 -5.69
C ASP A 536 34.37 -9.08 -6.36
N THR A 537 34.46 -8.58 -7.59
CA THR A 537 35.70 -8.48 -8.37
C THR A 537 36.55 -7.26 -8.01
N THR A 538 36.05 -6.33 -7.20
CA THR A 538 36.81 -5.14 -6.76
C THR A 538 38.18 -5.44 -6.13
N PRO A 539 38.39 -6.52 -5.35
CA PRO A 539 39.72 -6.88 -4.85
C PRO A 539 40.71 -7.31 -5.94
N LEU A 540 40.23 -7.81 -7.09
CA LEU A 540 41.11 -8.25 -8.19
C LEU A 540 41.74 -7.03 -8.87
N ASP A 541 40.93 -6.02 -9.17
CA ASP A 541 41.39 -4.74 -9.74
C ASP A 541 42.34 -3.99 -8.79
N ALA A 542 42.06 -4.02 -7.48
CA ALA A 542 42.96 -3.47 -6.47
C ALA A 542 44.36 -4.12 -6.44
N ASN A 543 44.48 -5.34 -6.95
CA ASN A 543 45.76 -6.05 -7.12
C ASN A 543 46.32 -5.95 -8.54
N GLY A 544 45.77 -5.06 -9.37
CA GLY A 544 46.23 -4.82 -10.74
C GLY A 544 45.78 -5.87 -11.75
N ILE A 545 44.75 -6.67 -11.44
CA ILE A 545 44.20 -7.67 -12.35
C ILE A 545 43.05 -7.03 -13.15
N PRO A 546 43.20 -6.84 -14.48
CA PRO A 546 42.15 -6.28 -15.32
C PRO A 546 40.89 -7.11 -15.23
N THR A 547 39.77 -6.49 -14.86
CA THR A 547 38.51 -7.21 -14.66
C THR A 547 37.36 -6.56 -15.42
N VAL A 548 36.55 -7.38 -16.08
CA VAL A 548 35.29 -7.03 -16.71
C VAL A 548 34.18 -7.87 -16.08
N VAL A 549 32.96 -7.34 -16.04
CA VAL A 549 31.79 -8.05 -15.51
C VAL A 549 30.80 -8.27 -16.64
N PHE A 550 30.42 -9.52 -16.85
CA PHE A 550 29.43 -9.94 -17.84
C PHE A 550 28.63 -11.11 -17.25
N GLY A 551 27.33 -11.12 -17.48
CA GLY A 551 26.46 -12.16 -16.95
C GLY A 551 25.17 -12.32 -17.75
N PRO A 552 24.41 -13.37 -17.44
CA PRO A 552 23.10 -13.63 -18.05
C PRO A 552 22.09 -12.54 -17.68
N THR A 553 21.02 -12.45 -18.47
CA THR A 553 19.87 -11.59 -18.15
C THR A 553 18.94 -12.33 -17.20
N GLY A 554 18.47 -11.64 -16.18
CA GLY A 554 17.60 -12.18 -15.15
C GLY A 554 17.01 -11.07 -14.31
N ASP A 555 16.21 -11.43 -13.31
CA ASP A 555 15.62 -10.50 -12.35
C ASP A 555 15.68 -11.08 -10.93
N GLY A 556 15.52 -10.22 -9.94
CA GLY A 556 15.50 -10.62 -8.53
C GLY A 556 16.88 -10.76 -7.87
N LEU A 557 17.98 -10.29 -8.47
CA LEU A 557 19.30 -10.28 -7.81
C LEU A 557 19.51 -8.97 -7.00
N PRO A 558 19.81 -9.00 -5.68
CA PRO A 558 19.78 -10.12 -4.73
C PRO A 558 18.45 -10.15 -3.95
N SER A 559 17.63 -11.19 -4.14
CA SER A 559 16.32 -11.38 -3.49
C SER A 559 16.06 -12.88 -3.29
N ASP A 560 15.01 -13.23 -2.54
CA ASP A 560 14.71 -14.63 -2.20
C ASP A 560 14.26 -15.47 -3.42
N GLU A 561 13.78 -14.84 -4.49
CA GLU A 561 13.51 -15.49 -5.78
C GLU A 561 14.36 -14.86 -6.89
N GLU A 562 15.44 -15.55 -7.27
CA GLU A 562 16.32 -15.19 -8.38
C GLU A 562 16.04 -16.09 -9.59
N TRP A 563 15.90 -15.50 -10.77
CA TRP A 563 15.83 -16.27 -12.02
C TRP A 563 16.72 -15.68 -13.10
N MET A 564 17.13 -16.53 -14.03
CA MET A 564 17.93 -16.18 -15.19
C MET A 564 17.34 -16.79 -16.45
N ASP A 565 17.37 -16.06 -17.55
CA ASP A 565 16.97 -16.58 -18.85
C ASP A 565 17.98 -17.65 -19.32
N VAL A 566 17.48 -18.85 -19.64
CA VAL A 566 18.31 -20.00 -20.01
C VAL A 566 19.14 -19.71 -21.27
N GLU A 567 18.58 -18.97 -22.23
CA GLU A 567 19.30 -18.64 -23.45
C GLU A 567 20.43 -17.62 -23.20
N SER A 568 20.22 -16.68 -22.27
CA SER A 568 21.24 -15.74 -21.82
C SER A 568 22.40 -16.41 -21.06
N ILE A 569 22.12 -17.51 -20.35
CA ILE A 569 23.16 -18.34 -19.72
C ILE A 569 24.04 -18.97 -20.80
N ARG A 570 23.44 -19.54 -21.85
CA ARG A 570 24.19 -20.10 -22.99
C ARG A 570 25.01 -19.04 -23.74
N LYS A 571 24.50 -17.82 -23.87
CA LYS A 571 25.27 -16.69 -24.42
C LYS A 571 26.47 -16.34 -23.54
N THR A 572 26.29 -16.35 -22.22
CA THR A 572 27.37 -16.11 -21.26
C THR A 572 28.45 -17.18 -21.34
N GLU A 573 28.06 -18.46 -21.42
CA GLU A 573 28.98 -19.58 -21.61
C GLU A 573 29.82 -19.41 -22.89
N ARG A 574 29.16 -19.12 -24.02
CA ARG A 574 29.83 -18.89 -25.32
C ARG A 574 30.83 -17.73 -25.23
N MET A 575 30.43 -16.63 -24.61
CA MET A 575 31.28 -15.46 -24.43
C MET A 575 32.53 -15.81 -23.62
N ILE A 576 32.35 -16.40 -22.43
CA ILE A 576 33.47 -16.74 -21.53
C ILE A 576 34.41 -17.73 -22.20
N SER A 577 33.88 -18.75 -22.88
CA SER A 577 34.69 -19.76 -23.57
C SER A 577 35.51 -19.14 -24.70
N SER A 578 34.91 -18.25 -25.50
CA SER A 578 35.61 -17.51 -26.57
C SER A 578 36.68 -16.58 -26.00
N LEU A 579 36.39 -15.87 -24.91
CA LEU A 579 37.32 -14.97 -24.27
C LEU A 579 38.53 -15.71 -23.70
N VAL A 580 38.32 -16.85 -23.05
CA VAL A 580 39.40 -17.70 -22.52
C VAL A 580 40.27 -18.24 -23.65
N ALA A 581 39.67 -18.75 -24.72
CA ALA A 581 40.40 -19.24 -25.88
C ALA A 581 41.28 -18.14 -26.50
N GLU A 582 40.71 -16.96 -26.77
CA GLU A 582 41.49 -15.86 -27.38
C GLU A 582 42.53 -15.25 -26.42
N PHE A 583 42.28 -15.24 -25.11
CA PHE A 583 43.21 -14.69 -24.12
C PHE A 583 44.38 -15.62 -23.83
N CYS A 584 44.14 -16.93 -23.77
CA CYS A 584 45.17 -17.92 -23.43
C CYS A 584 45.99 -18.40 -24.63
N GLY A 585 45.50 -18.21 -25.86
CA GLY A 585 46.17 -18.64 -27.10
C GLY A 585 45.71 -20.01 -27.56
#